data_AF-A0A6J6W3H7-F1
#
_entry.id   AF-A0A6J6W3H7-F1
#
_cell.length_a   1.000
_cell.length_b   1.000
_cell.length_c   1.000
_cell.angle_alpha   90.00
_cell.angle_beta   90.00
_cell.angle_gamma   90.00
#
_symmetry.space_group_name_H-M   'P 1'
#
loop_
_entity.id
_entity.type
_entity.pdbx_description
1 polymer ?
#
loop_
_entity_poly.entity_id
_entity_poly.type
_entity_poly.pdbx_seq_one_letter_code
_entity_poly.pdbx_strand_id
1 'polypeptide(L)'
;MVFAIIVFTRSQPVSSQSPVPLGVPLSASPSPTLAALVVQVVGRVNKPGIVRLPQGARVADAVAAAGGLTRRTDPSSVNLARLVVDGEQIVIANSSAASAPPGASSPAAGVQSSGSPGALLDLNTATADQLEGLPGVGPVLAQRIVEQRTRIGRFASVEDLRQVSGIGAKKFADLAPLVRV
;
A
#
# COMPACT_ATOMS: atom_id res chain seq x y z
N MET A 1 39.95 45.93 -75.38
CA MET A 1 40.72 45.04 -74.50
C MET A 1 39.72 44.04 -73.93
N VAL A 2 39.48 42.90 -74.61
CA VAL A 2 40.10 41.56 -74.37
C VAL A 2 39.36 40.86 -73.20
N PHE A 3 38.76 39.66 -73.25
CA PHE A 3 38.74 38.51 -74.19
C PHE A 3 37.50 37.62 -73.88
N ALA A 4 37.05 36.84 -74.86
CA ALA A 4 36.18 35.68 -74.70
C ALA A 4 36.98 34.44 -74.25
N ILE A 5 36.32 33.38 -73.74
CA ILE A 5 36.56 31.95 -74.07
C ILE A 5 35.57 31.03 -73.31
N ILE A 6 35.21 29.96 -74.01
CA ILE A 6 34.23 28.89 -73.80
C ILE A 6 34.84 27.68 -73.04
N VAL A 7 33.99 26.77 -72.53
CA VAL A 7 34.07 25.26 -72.48
C VAL A 7 33.35 24.80 -71.18
N PHE A 8 32.14 24.24 -71.15
CA PHE A 8 31.54 22.98 -71.65
C PHE A 8 31.96 21.67 -70.94
N THR A 9 30.97 21.01 -70.31
CA THR A 9 30.81 19.57 -69.95
C THR A 9 31.73 18.93 -68.90
N ARG A 10 31.32 17.99 -68.03
CA ARG A 10 30.06 17.25 -67.75
C ARG A 10 29.97 17.04 -66.23
N SER A 11 28.77 16.82 -65.68
CA SER A 11 28.47 15.65 -64.82
C SER A 11 27.02 15.69 -64.32
N GLN A 12 26.20 14.78 -64.81
CA GLN A 12 25.10 14.19 -64.03
C GLN A 12 25.57 12.78 -63.64
N PRO A 13 25.11 12.21 -62.52
CA PRO A 13 23.87 11.45 -62.62
C PRO A 13 22.85 11.69 -61.50
N VAL A 14 21.61 11.49 -61.94
CA VAL A 14 20.34 11.23 -61.24
C VAL A 14 20.39 10.47 -59.90
N SER A 15 19.51 10.87 -58.98
CA SER A 15 18.67 10.02 -58.11
C SER A 15 17.69 10.94 -57.37
N SER A 16 16.45 11.07 -57.85
CA SER A 16 15.25 10.35 -57.37
C SER A 16 15.02 10.46 -55.85
N GLN A 17 13.95 11.20 -55.50
CA GLN A 17 12.74 10.69 -54.81
C GLN A 17 12.27 11.61 -53.66
N SER A 18 11.15 12.30 -53.89
CA SER A 18 10.29 12.87 -52.83
C SER A 18 9.66 11.75 -51.99
N PRO A 19 9.29 12.03 -50.74
CA PRO A 19 7.89 12.43 -50.54
C PRO A 19 7.69 13.52 -49.48
N VAL A 20 6.69 14.35 -49.74
CA VAL A 20 5.94 15.11 -48.74
C VAL A 20 5.15 14.11 -47.86
N PRO A 21 5.31 14.10 -46.53
CA PRO A 21 4.24 13.65 -45.68
C PRO A 21 3.31 14.83 -45.39
N LEU A 22 2.08 14.72 -45.89
CA LEU A 22 0.91 15.36 -45.30
C LEU A 22 0.97 15.11 -43.79
N GLY A 23 1.34 16.13 -43.02
CA GLY A 23 1.23 16.12 -41.57
C GLY A 23 -0.24 16.02 -41.20
N VAL A 24 -0.65 14.81 -40.85
CA VAL A 24 -1.99 14.41 -40.41
C VAL A 24 -2.51 15.40 -39.34
N PRO A 25 -3.81 15.74 -39.33
CA PRO A 25 -4.36 16.48 -38.20
C PRO A 25 -4.05 15.69 -36.93
N LEU A 26 -3.47 16.41 -35.96
CA LEU A 26 -3.16 15.94 -34.62
C LEU A 26 -4.30 15.06 -34.13
N SER A 27 -4.06 13.74 -34.16
CA SER A 27 -4.94 12.76 -33.56
C SER A 27 -5.06 13.17 -32.10
N ALA A 28 -6.22 13.67 -31.71
CA ALA A 28 -6.52 13.93 -30.31
C ALA A 28 -6.33 12.60 -29.59
N SER A 29 -5.25 12.48 -28.82
CA SER A 29 -5.02 11.32 -27.96
C SER A 29 -6.32 11.05 -27.20
N PRO A 30 -6.87 9.83 -27.23
CA PRO A 30 -8.01 9.52 -26.39
C PRO A 30 -7.58 9.85 -24.96
N SER A 31 -8.22 10.85 -24.37
CA SER A 31 -8.04 11.15 -22.95
C SER A 31 -8.32 9.83 -22.25
N PRO A 32 -7.38 9.26 -21.47
CA PRO A 32 -7.62 8.00 -20.82
C PRO A 32 -8.91 8.19 -20.04
N THR A 33 -9.91 7.36 -20.30
CA THR A 33 -11.08 7.25 -19.43
C THR A 33 -10.53 6.68 -18.13
N LEU A 34 -10.02 7.58 -17.29
CA LEU A 34 -9.42 7.27 -16.01
C LEU A 34 -10.54 6.64 -15.18
N ALA A 35 -10.49 5.33 -14.97
CA ALA A 35 -11.38 4.69 -14.01
C ALA A 35 -11.21 5.47 -12.70
N ALA A 36 -12.29 6.16 -12.31
CA ALA A 36 -12.25 7.08 -11.20
C ALA A 36 -12.45 6.27 -9.92
N LEU A 37 -11.41 6.13 -9.11
CA LEU A 37 -11.52 5.61 -7.75
C LEU A 37 -12.28 6.65 -6.93
N VAL A 38 -13.27 6.19 -6.18
CA VAL A 38 -14.02 6.98 -5.22
C VAL A 38 -13.48 6.66 -3.84
N VAL A 39 -12.87 7.63 -3.18
CA VAL A 39 -12.32 7.45 -1.82
C VAL A 39 -12.85 8.48 -0.86
N GLN A 40 -12.96 8.08 0.40
CA GLN A 40 -13.44 8.94 1.47
C GLN A 40 -12.25 9.43 2.30
N VAL A 41 -12.00 10.74 2.27
CA VAL A 41 -10.96 11.36 3.09
C VAL A 41 -11.61 11.94 4.34
N VAL A 42 -11.19 11.47 5.51
CA VAL A 42 -11.72 11.91 6.82
C VAL A 42 -10.58 12.29 7.76
N GLY A 43 -10.89 13.10 8.77
CA GLY A 43 -9.91 13.57 9.75
C GLY A 43 -9.46 15.02 9.49
N ARG A 44 -8.22 15.36 9.85
CA ARG A 44 -7.69 16.73 9.79
C ARG A 44 -7.22 17.13 8.38
N VAL A 45 -8.17 17.19 7.46
CA VAL A 45 -8.05 17.80 6.12
C VAL A 45 -8.95 19.01 5.99
N ASN A 46 -8.63 19.88 5.05
CA ASN A 46 -9.38 21.13 4.86
C ASN A 46 -10.83 20.88 4.38
N LYS A 47 -11.05 19.86 3.55
CA LYS A 47 -12.37 19.43 3.07
C LYS A 47 -12.51 17.92 3.20
N PRO A 48 -12.87 17.40 4.38
CA PRO A 48 -13.21 15.99 4.51
C PRO A 48 -14.43 15.68 3.65
N GLY A 49 -14.41 14.53 2.99
CA GLY A 49 -15.46 14.16 2.05
C GLY A 49 -15.02 13.10 1.05
N ILE A 50 -15.90 12.83 0.10
CA ILE A 50 -15.67 11.87 -0.97
C ILE A 50 -14.95 12.58 -2.12
N VAL A 51 -13.84 11.99 -2.57
CA VAL A 51 -13.00 12.52 -3.64
C VAL A 51 -12.89 11.47 -4.74
N ARG A 52 -12.92 11.93 -6.00
CA ARG A 52 -12.73 11.08 -7.18
C ARG A 52 -11.32 11.27 -7.71
N LEU A 53 -10.58 10.18 -7.85
CA LEU A 53 -9.18 10.17 -8.26
C LEU A 53 -8.96 9.19 -9.41
N PRO A 54 -7.95 9.39 -10.27
CA PRO A 54 -7.62 8.42 -11.30
C PRO A 54 -7.07 7.11 -10.72
N GLN A 55 -7.38 5.98 -11.36
CA GLN A 55 -6.74 4.69 -11.08
C GLN A 55 -5.21 4.81 -10.98
N GLY A 56 -4.65 4.32 -9.87
CA GLY A 56 -3.21 4.47 -9.55
C GLY A 56 -2.83 5.74 -8.78
N ALA A 57 -3.81 6.58 -8.40
CA ALA A 57 -3.59 7.71 -7.51
C ALA A 57 -3.05 7.27 -6.16
N ARG A 58 -2.24 8.12 -5.55
CA ARG A 58 -1.68 7.90 -4.22
C ARG A 58 -2.48 8.63 -3.16
N VAL A 59 -2.22 8.29 -1.90
CA VAL A 59 -2.87 8.95 -0.75
C VAL A 59 -2.55 10.45 -0.74
N ALA A 60 -1.37 10.85 -1.20
CA ALA A 60 -1.01 12.26 -1.42
C ALA A 60 -2.01 12.99 -2.34
N ASP A 61 -2.41 12.36 -3.45
CA ASP A 61 -3.34 12.95 -4.43
C ASP A 61 -4.74 13.08 -3.83
N ALA A 62 -5.17 12.10 -3.05
CA ALA A 62 -6.43 12.14 -2.31
C ALA A 62 -6.46 13.30 -1.31
N VAL A 63 -5.37 13.47 -0.56
CA VAL A 63 -5.22 14.55 0.43
C VAL A 63 -5.17 15.91 -0.25
N ALA A 64 -4.44 16.04 -1.36
CA ALA A 64 -4.38 17.27 -2.14
C ALA A 64 -5.77 17.64 -2.69
N ALA A 65 -6.50 16.68 -3.23
CA ALA A 65 -7.85 16.86 -3.73
C ALA A 65 -8.88 17.14 -2.60
N ALA A 66 -8.63 16.66 -1.37
CA ALA A 66 -9.35 17.06 -0.15
C ALA A 66 -8.95 18.44 0.41
N GLY A 67 -8.17 19.22 -0.35
CA GLY A 67 -7.77 20.59 0.03
C GLY A 67 -6.54 20.66 0.94
N GLY A 68 -5.78 19.57 1.03
CA GLY A 68 -4.52 19.49 1.76
C GLY A 68 -4.68 19.18 3.25
N LEU A 69 -3.55 18.82 3.87
CA LEU A 69 -3.43 18.65 5.31
C LEU A 69 -3.61 20.01 6.00
N THR A 70 -4.27 20.03 7.16
CA THR A 70 -4.30 21.25 7.98
C THR A 70 -2.92 21.53 8.58
N ARG A 71 -2.62 22.81 8.92
CA ARG A 71 -1.30 23.20 9.50
C ARG A 71 -0.92 22.49 10.80
N ARG A 72 -1.87 21.81 11.45
CA ARG A 72 -1.69 21.06 12.70
C ARG A 72 -1.59 19.55 12.48
N THR A 73 -1.50 19.12 11.22
CA THR A 73 -1.42 17.70 10.85
C THR A 73 -0.04 17.39 10.31
N ASP A 74 0.64 16.44 10.94
CA ASP A 74 1.91 15.95 10.44
C ASP A 74 1.71 15.04 9.22
N PRO A 75 2.47 15.24 8.14
CA PRO A 75 2.42 14.36 6.97
C PRO A 75 2.91 12.94 7.28
N SER A 76 3.65 12.77 8.38
CA SER A 76 4.14 11.47 8.87
C SER A 76 3.04 10.58 9.47
N SER A 77 1.85 11.12 9.77
CA SER A 77 0.74 10.33 10.33
C SER A 77 0.13 9.33 9.35
N VAL A 78 0.38 9.49 8.05
CA VAL A 78 -0.18 8.68 6.97
C VAL A 78 0.89 8.39 5.92
N ASN A 79 0.89 7.17 5.39
CA ASN A 79 1.75 6.83 4.25
C ASN A 79 1.20 7.47 2.95
N LEU A 80 1.60 8.72 2.69
CA LEU A 80 1.19 9.51 1.52
C LEU A 80 1.58 8.85 0.18
N ALA A 81 2.60 7.98 0.18
CA ALA A 81 3.07 7.30 -1.02
C ALA A 81 2.26 6.04 -1.35
N ARG A 82 1.36 5.57 -0.46
CA ARG A 82 0.57 4.37 -0.73
C ARG A 82 -0.39 4.60 -1.91
N LEU A 83 -0.57 3.59 -2.74
CA LEU A 83 -1.63 3.57 -3.75
C LEU A 83 -2.99 3.50 -3.07
N VAL A 84 -3.95 4.19 -3.67
CA VAL A 84 -5.32 4.29 -3.19
C VAL A 84 -6.20 3.34 -3.99
N VAL A 85 -7.10 2.65 -3.30
CA VAL A 85 -8.06 1.70 -3.90
C VAL A 85 -9.47 2.29 -3.90
N ASP A 86 -10.31 1.86 -4.83
CA ASP A 86 -11.71 2.30 -4.91
C ASP A 86 -12.47 1.86 -3.64
N GLY A 87 -13.32 2.75 -3.12
CA GLY A 87 -14.06 2.54 -1.87
C GLY A 87 -13.22 2.64 -0.60
N GLU A 88 -11.94 3.02 -0.68
CA GLU A 88 -11.05 3.13 0.48
C GLU A 88 -11.37 4.37 1.33
N GLN A 89 -11.27 4.22 2.65
CA GLN A 89 -11.33 5.32 3.61
C GLN A 89 -9.94 5.69 4.11
N ILE A 90 -9.55 6.95 3.91
CA ILE A 90 -8.27 7.52 4.32
C ILE A 90 -8.50 8.39 5.55
N VAL A 91 -8.02 7.93 6.71
CA VAL A 91 -8.17 8.63 7.99
C VAL A 91 -6.89 9.39 8.32
N ILE A 92 -7.02 10.69 8.57
CA ILE A 92 -5.90 11.59 8.86
C ILE A 92 -5.97 12.04 10.31
N ALA A 93 -5.24 11.30 11.17
CA ALA A 93 -5.08 11.63 12.58
C ALA A 93 -3.99 12.70 12.80
N ASN A 94 -4.03 13.42 13.92
CA ASN A 94 -2.88 14.20 14.37
C ASN A 94 -1.77 13.25 14.85
N SER A 95 -0.52 13.55 14.53
CA SER A 95 0.61 12.94 15.22
C SER A 95 0.70 13.55 16.62
N SER A 96 -0.17 13.09 17.51
CA SER A 96 -0.01 13.23 18.95
C SER A 96 -0.32 11.90 19.60
N ALA A 97 0.27 10.84 19.06
CA ALA A 97 0.30 9.50 19.63
C ALA A 97 1.58 8.78 19.18
N ALA A 98 2.73 9.40 19.45
CA ALA A 98 4.00 8.69 19.48
C ALA A 98 4.71 9.09 20.78
N SER A 99 4.78 8.12 21.71
CA SER A 99 5.35 8.14 23.06
C SER A 99 4.33 8.25 24.21
N ALA A 100 3.59 7.16 24.43
CA ALA A 100 3.30 6.72 25.80
C ALA A 100 3.88 5.29 25.94
N PRO A 101 4.80 5.02 26.90
CA PRO A 101 5.13 3.65 27.27
C PRO A 101 3.87 2.93 27.80
N PRO A 102 3.76 1.60 27.61
CA PRO A 102 2.62 0.83 28.07
C PRO A 102 2.71 0.65 29.59
N GLY A 103 1.76 1.21 30.33
CA GLY A 103 1.69 1.00 31.77
C GLY A 103 0.53 1.74 32.44
N ALA A 104 -0.50 0.98 32.79
CA ALA A 104 -1.54 1.23 33.81
C ALA A 104 -2.54 2.38 33.52
N SER A 105 -3.87 2.24 33.53
CA SER A 105 -4.78 1.17 33.97
C SER A 105 -6.17 1.39 33.33
N SER A 106 -6.84 0.28 33.01
CA SER A 106 -8.24 0.11 32.58
C SER A 106 -9.27 0.52 33.67
N PRO A 107 -10.62 0.34 33.53
CA PRO A 107 -11.41 -0.18 32.40
C PRO A 107 -12.72 0.59 32.08
N ALA A 108 -13.21 0.52 30.83
CA ALA A 108 -14.67 0.51 30.53
C ALA A 108 -14.95 0.12 29.07
N ALA A 109 -15.49 -1.08 28.93
CA ALA A 109 -16.43 -1.57 27.90
C ALA A 109 -16.45 -0.90 26.51
N GLY A 110 -16.02 -1.68 25.51
CA GLY A 110 -16.22 -1.37 24.10
C GLY A 110 -15.65 -2.45 23.20
N VAL A 111 -16.15 -3.69 23.37
CA VAL A 111 -15.84 -4.84 22.53
C VAL A 111 -15.96 -4.51 21.04
N GLN A 112 -14.84 -4.54 20.33
CA GLN A 112 -14.84 -4.81 18.90
C GLN A 112 -14.12 -6.14 18.68
N SER A 113 -14.86 -7.21 18.97
CA SER A 113 -14.64 -8.48 18.28
C SER A 113 -14.84 -8.23 16.79
N SER A 114 -13.73 -8.07 16.07
CA SER A 114 -13.65 -8.38 14.65
C SER A 114 -12.57 -9.44 14.43
N GLY A 115 -12.55 -10.44 15.31
CA GLY A 115 -12.17 -11.79 14.93
C GLY A 115 -13.48 -12.52 14.66
N SER A 116 -13.83 -12.66 13.39
CA SER A 116 -14.85 -13.65 13.02
C SER A 116 -14.46 -14.98 13.66
N PRO A 117 -15.35 -15.69 14.40
CA PRO A 117 -15.07 -16.99 15.00
C PRO A 117 -14.93 -18.13 13.96
N GLY A 118 -14.28 -17.84 12.84
CA GLY A 118 -14.02 -18.74 11.73
C GLY A 118 -12.85 -18.34 10.83
N ALA A 119 -12.14 -17.25 11.12
CA ALA A 119 -10.91 -16.91 10.39
C ALA A 119 -9.72 -17.55 11.11
N LEU A 120 -9.19 -18.65 10.54
CA LEU A 120 -7.98 -19.30 11.04
C LEU A 120 -6.84 -18.28 11.07
N LEU A 121 -6.20 -18.14 12.22
CA LEU A 121 -5.10 -17.20 12.43
C LEU A 121 -3.81 -17.73 11.79
N ASP A 122 -3.26 -16.99 10.85
CA ASP A 122 -1.98 -17.31 10.21
C ASP A 122 -0.79 -17.11 11.16
N LEU A 123 -0.10 -18.18 11.56
CA LEU A 123 1.07 -18.12 12.44
C LEU A 123 2.23 -17.31 11.86
N ASN A 124 2.33 -17.27 10.53
CA ASN A 124 3.39 -16.56 9.83
C ASN A 124 3.17 -15.05 9.78
N THR A 125 1.92 -14.58 9.78
CA THR A 125 1.59 -13.14 9.69
C THR A 125 1.00 -12.59 10.98
N ALA A 126 0.60 -13.44 11.92
CA ALA A 126 0.02 -13.03 13.19
C ALA A 126 0.99 -12.16 14.00
N THR A 127 0.39 -11.18 14.66
CA THR A 127 1.03 -10.30 15.65
C THR A 127 0.93 -10.91 17.05
N ALA A 128 1.75 -10.43 17.99
CA ALA A 128 1.74 -10.92 19.36
C ALA A 128 0.35 -10.74 20.03
N ASP A 129 -0.32 -9.61 19.80
CA ASP A 129 -1.67 -9.36 20.30
C ASP A 129 -2.72 -10.33 19.73
N GLN A 130 -2.59 -10.69 18.44
CA GLN A 130 -3.49 -11.66 17.82
C GLN A 130 -3.29 -13.08 18.35
N LEU A 131 -2.03 -13.43 18.67
CA LEU A 131 -1.69 -14.71 19.30
C LEU A 131 -2.19 -14.77 20.74
N GLU A 132 -2.13 -13.67 21.48
CA GLU A 132 -2.66 -13.56 22.85
C GLU A 132 -4.18 -13.74 22.92
N GLY A 133 -4.90 -13.40 21.84
CA GLY A 133 -6.34 -13.66 21.72
C GLY A 133 -6.72 -15.15 21.71
N LEU A 134 -5.75 -16.06 21.61
CA LEU A 134 -6.00 -17.50 21.57
C LEU A 134 -6.10 -18.11 22.98
N PRO A 135 -6.97 -19.13 23.16
CA PRO A 135 -7.15 -19.78 24.45
C PRO A 135 -5.83 -20.40 24.95
N GLY A 136 -5.38 -19.96 26.14
CA GLY A 136 -4.17 -20.49 26.78
C GLY A 136 -2.86 -19.90 26.26
N VAL A 137 -2.89 -18.90 25.39
CA VAL A 137 -1.73 -18.11 24.94
C VAL A 137 -1.75 -16.77 25.66
N GLY A 138 -0.78 -16.56 26.56
CA GLY A 138 -0.57 -15.27 27.21
C GLY A 138 0.54 -14.46 26.55
N PRO A 139 0.81 -13.24 27.04
CA PRO A 139 1.79 -12.31 26.46
C PRO A 139 3.18 -12.95 26.32
N VAL A 140 3.59 -13.72 27.33
CA VAL A 140 4.88 -14.43 27.35
C VAL A 140 4.95 -15.51 26.26
N LEU A 141 3.86 -16.22 26.01
CA LEU A 141 3.81 -17.26 24.97
C LEU A 141 3.73 -16.63 23.58
N ALA A 142 2.92 -15.60 23.40
CA ALA A 142 2.82 -14.86 22.15
C ALA A 142 4.18 -14.32 21.70
N GLN A 143 4.94 -13.71 22.61
CA GLN A 143 6.30 -13.26 22.32
C GLN A 143 7.22 -14.42 21.92
N ARG A 144 7.18 -15.55 22.64
CA ARG A 144 7.98 -16.74 22.30
C ARG A 144 7.63 -17.33 20.93
N ILE A 145 6.37 -17.27 20.51
CA ILE A 145 5.96 -17.73 19.17
C ILE A 145 6.58 -16.83 18.10
N VAL A 146 6.55 -15.51 18.29
CA VAL A 146 7.17 -14.54 17.37
C VAL A 146 8.69 -14.70 17.32
N GLU A 147 9.31 -14.92 18.48
CA GLU A 147 10.75 -15.15 18.59
C GLU A 147 11.14 -16.48 17.91
N GLN A 148 10.34 -17.53 18.12
CA GLN A 148 10.52 -18.81 17.45
C GLN A 148 10.37 -18.66 15.93
N ARG A 149 9.35 -17.93 15.45
CA ARG A 149 9.18 -17.60 14.02
C ARG A 149 10.45 -16.97 13.46
N THR A 150 11.06 -16.04 14.19
CA THR A 150 12.29 -15.36 13.78
C THR A 150 13.48 -16.34 13.75
N ARG A 151 13.53 -17.31 14.67
CA ARG A 151 14.59 -18.30 14.79
C ARG A 151 14.54 -19.38 13.70
N ILE A 152 13.36 -19.89 13.38
CA ILE A 152 13.14 -20.91 12.34
C ILE A 152 12.87 -20.28 10.96
N GLY A 153 12.64 -18.97 10.92
CA GLY A 153 12.29 -18.17 9.75
C GLY A 153 10.78 -18.14 9.45
N ARG A 154 10.15 -19.31 9.32
CA ARG A 154 8.70 -19.44 9.12
C ARG A 154 8.19 -20.75 9.70
N PHE A 155 6.94 -20.77 10.15
CA PHE A 155 6.25 -22.02 10.48
C PHE A 155 5.88 -22.74 9.18
N ALA A 156 6.38 -23.97 9.00
CA ALA A 156 6.07 -24.81 7.84
C ALA A 156 4.76 -25.59 8.05
N SER A 157 4.47 -25.93 9.30
CA SER A 157 3.27 -26.66 9.71
C SER A 157 2.75 -26.11 11.03
N VAL A 158 1.46 -26.30 11.32
CA VAL A 158 0.86 -25.96 12.62
C VAL A 158 1.58 -26.70 13.77
N GLU A 159 2.12 -27.89 13.50
CA GLU A 159 2.82 -28.74 14.46
C GLU A 159 4.13 -28.13 15.00
N ASP A 160 4.76 -27.19 14.28
CA ASP A 160 5.95 -26.48 14.75
C ASP A 160 5.68 -25.63 16.00
N LEU A 161 4.41 -25.32 16.32
CA LEU A 161 4.05 -24.71 17.60
C LEU A 161 4.48 -25.55 18.80
N ARG A 162 4.60 -26.88 18.64
CA ARG A 162 5.08 -27.77 19.71
C ARG A 162 6.55 -27.56 20.04
N GLN A 163 7.33 -26.95 19.15
CA GLN A 163 8.72 -26.57 19.42
C GLN A 163 8.82 -25.30 20.28
N VAL A 164 7.73 -24.54 20.41
CA VAL A 164 7.69 -23.34 21.25
C VAL A 164 7.65 -23.75 22.71
N SER A 165 8.65 -23.32 23.47
CA SER A 165 8.78 -23.63 24.89
C SER A 165 7.60 -23.05 25.70
N GLY A 166 6.73 -23.94 26.21
CA GLY A 166 5.53 -23.61 26.98
C GLY A 166 4.20 -23.94 26.30
N ILE A 167 4.23 -24.44 25.06
CA ILE A 167 3.07 -25.05 24.38
C ILE A 167 3.08 -26.56 24.65
N GLY A 168 2.24 -27.00 25.58
CA GLY A 168 2.02 -28.42 25.86
C GLY A 168 0.93 -29.02 24.96
N ALA A 169 0.79 -30.35 24.99
CA ALA A 169 -0.20 -31.09 24.18
C ALA A 169 -1.64 -30.58 24.34
N LYS A 170 -2.04 -30.19 25.56
CA LYS A 170 -3.35 -29.57 25.82
C LYS A 170 -3.53 -28.27 25.03
N LYS A 171 -2.61 -27.32 25.22
CA LYS A 171 -2.67 -26.02 24.55
C LYS A 171 -2.61 -26.15 23.04
N PHE A 172 -1.76 -27.04 22.53
CA PHE A 172 -1.70 -27.33 21.11
C PHE A 172 -3.04 -27.83 20.55
N ALA A 173 -3.74 -28.71 21.26
CA ALA A 173 -5.05 -29.21 20.82
C ALA A 173 -6.11 -28.11 20.75
N ASP A 174 -6.09 -27.16 21.67
CA ASP A 174 -6.96 -25.98 21.65
C ASP A 174 -6.59 -24.99 20.53
N LEU A 175 -5.30 -24.89 20.18
CA LEU A 175 -4.77 -23.95 19.19
C LEU A 175 -4.87 -24.46 17.75
N ALA A 176 -4.62 -25.75 17.52
CA ALA A 176 -4.58 -26.37 16.21
C ALA A 176 -5.82 -26.08 15.32
N PRO A 177 -7.07 -26.09 15.83
CA PRO A 177 -8.24 -25.76 15.00
C PRO A 177 -8.41 -24.26 14.72
N LEU A 178 -7.67 -23.38 15.40
CA LEU A 178 -7.81 -21.93 15.34
C LEU A 178 -6.71 -21.27 14.49
N VAL A 179 -5.69 -22.01 14.07
CA VAL A 179 -4.49 -21.47 13.43
C VAL A 179 -4.16 -22.17 12.11
N ARG A 180 -3.49 -21.45 11.21
CA ARG A 180 -2.95 -21.95 9.93
C ARG A 180 -1.54 -21.41 9.68
N VAL A 181 -0.84 -21.93 8.69
CA VAL A 181 0.51 -21.50 8.27
C VAL A 181 0.53 -20.93 6.87
#